data_AF-A0AA37NNS3-F1
#
_entry.id   AF-A0AA37NNS3-F1
#
_cell.length_a   1.000
_cell.length_b   1.000
_cell.length_c   1.000
_cell.angle_alpha   90.00
_cell.angle_beta   90.00
_cell.angle_gamma   90.00
#
_symmetry.space_group_name_H-M   'P 1'
#
loop_
_entity.id
_entity.type
_entity.pdbx_description
1 polymer ?
#
loop_
_entity_poly.entity_id
_entity_poly.type
_entity_poly.pdbx_seq_one_letter_code
_entity_poly.pdbx_strand_id
1 'polypeptide(L)'
;MRGAARIPGGPVPGGPAFGPVSGLPWGRTPGRACARRGRRGGPKGFSEEVFDDYVADFRRFLDDALAAEPCGPARHLRAYLRAMGASLAALRSHQRRAVAAVLGDPQYPAIWSDFVEEMCATDSVDLATHRVCRYAIEGLRLDLVQGRVSGDGSSIGPLVDRLLSLTAR
;
A
#
# COMPACT_ATOMS: atom_id res chain seq x y z
N MET A 1 47.44 -40.56 8.78
CA MET A 1 46.27 -40.64 7.88
C MET A 1 45.36 -41.77 8.34
N ARG A 2 44.04 -41.54 8.31
CA ARG A 2 42.91 -42.39 8.75
C ARG A 2 42.46 -42.22 10.20
N GLY A 3 41.18 -41.86 10.31
CA GLY A 3 40.40 -41.80 11.54
C GLY A 3 38.95 -41.49 11.14
N ALA A 4 38.28 -42.49 10.56
CA ALA A 4 36.84 -42.45 10.35
C ALA A 4 36.15 -42.79 11.67
N ALA A 5 35.23 -41.95 12.12
CA ALA A 5 34.22 -42.30 13.11
C ALA A 5 32.89 -41.71 12.66
N ARG A 6 31.97 -42.60 12.30
CA ARG A 6 30.56 -42.35 12.02
C ARG A 6 29.83 -42.55 13.35
N ILE A 7 28.98 -41.62 13.76
CA ILE A 7 27.92 -41.89 14.74
C ILE A 7 26.57 -41.46 14.12
N PRO A 8 25.51 -42.28 14.25
CA PRO A 8 24.20 -42.07 13.63
C PRO A 8 23.19 -41.42 14.59
N GLY A 9 22.09 -40.89 14.06
CA GLY A 9 20.82 -40.84 14.79
C GLY A 9 20.09 -39.50 14.82
N GLY A 10 18.99 -39.43 14.06
CA GLY A 10 17.73 -38.88 14.58
C GLY A 10 17.37 -37.44 14.19
N PRO A 11 16.12 -37.19 13.76
CA PRO A 11 15.66 -35.87 13.31
C PRO A 11 15.35 -34.96 14.50
N VAL A 12 15.80 -33.71 14.44
CA VAL A 12 15.39 -32.68 15.40
C VAL A 12 13.98 -32.18 15.01
N PRO A 13 13.01 -32.15 15.94
CA PRO A 13 11.64 -31.82 15.65
C PRO A 13 11.40 -30.30 15.62
N GLY A 14 10.60 -29.85 14.65
CA GLY A 14 9.68 -28.72 14.82
C GLY A 14 10.29 -27.32 14.94
N GLY A 15 10.97 -26.84 13.91
CA GLY A 15 10.97 -25.39 13.63
C GLY A 15 9.64 -25.04 12.94
N PRO A 16 8.96 -23.93 13.29
CA PRO A 16 7.76 -23.55 12.55
C PRO A 16 8.17 -23.26 11.11
N ALA A 17 7.58 -24.03 10.20
CA ALA A 17 7.59 -23.73 8.79
C ALA A 17 7.03 -22.31 8.62
N PHE A 18 7.89 -21.36 8.22
CA PHE A 18 7.42 -20.14 7.60
C PHE A 18 6.83 -20.54 6.24
N GLY A 19 5.58 -20.99 6.28
CA GLY A 19 4.76 -21.07 5.09
C GLY A 19 4.60 -19.68 4.49
N PRO A 20 4.31 -19.58 3.19
CA PRO A 20 3.96 -18.30 2.61
C PRO A 20 2.75 -17.77 3.39
N VAL A 21 2.87 -16.56 3.95
CA VAL A 21 1.74 -15.82 4.51
C VAL A 21 0.90 -15.32 3.33
N SER A 22 0.30 -16.26 2.62
CA SER A 22 -0.79 -16.06 1.67
C SER A 22 -2.07 -16.00 2.52
N GLY A 23 -2.23 -14.93 3.29
CA GLY A 23 -3.25 -14.94 4.33
C GLY A 23 -3.39 -13.66 5.13
N LEU A 24 -3.16 -12.50 4.51
CA LEU A 24 -3.87 -11.33 5.01
C LEU A 24 -5.38 -11.60 4.75
N PRO A 25 -6.25 -11.47 5.76
CA PRO A 25 -7.67 -11.81 5.65
C PRO A 25 -8.42 -10.74 4.83
N TRP A 26 -8.07 -10.62 3.55
CA TRP A 26 -8.71 -9.71 2.58
C TRP A 26 -10.17 -10.09 2.25
N GLY A 27 -10.67 -11.20 2.82
CA GLY A 27 -12.08 -11.62 2.73
C GLY A 27 -13.07 -10.63 3.33
N ARG A 28 -12.60 -9.61 4.07
CA ARG A 28 -13.37 -8.39 4.36
C ARG A 28 -12.80 -7.26 3.54
N THR A 29 -13.30 -7.11 2.32
CA THR A 29 -12.98 -6.00 1.43
C THR A 29 -13.21 -4.67 2.17
N PRO A 30 -12.22 -3.77 2.31
CA PRO A 30 -12.47 -2.41 2.81
C PRO A 30 -13.50 -1.70 1.92
N GLY A 31 -13.49 -1.96 0.62
CA GLY A 31 -14.48 -1.41 -0.32
C GLY A 31 -15.94 -1.77 0.01
N ARG A 32 -16.20 -2.89 0.70
CA ARG A 32 -17.55 -3.27 1.15
C ARG A 32 -17.83 -2.91 2.61
N ALA A 33 -16.80 -2.81 3.45
CA ALA A 33 -16.95 -2.42 4.86
C ALA A 33 -17.08 -0.89 5.02
N CYS A 34 -16.33 -0.12 4.24
CA CYS A 34 -16.38 1.34 4.22
C CYS A 34 -17.71 1.85 3.63
N ALA A 35 -18.28 1.15 2.63
CA ALA A 35 -19.62 1.44 2.11
C ALA A 35 -20.77 1.07 3.08
N ARG A 36 -20.51 0.25 4.10
CA ARG A 36 -21.57 -0.33 4.96
C ARG A 36 -21.97 0.54 6.15
N ARG A 37 -21.16 1.53 6.55
CA ARG A 37 -21.57 2.57 7.51
C ARG A 37 -22.30 3.71 6.78
N GLY A 38 -23.37 3.43 6.05
CA GLY A 38 -24.23 4.54 5.60
C GLY A 38 -25.20 4.37 4.45
N ARG A 39 -25.18 3.31 3.62
CA ARG A 39 -26.12 3.23 2.49
C ARG A 39 -26.88 1.91 2.38
N ARG A 40 -28.20 2.02 2.44
CA ARG A 40 -29.18 1.03 1.95
C ARG A 40 -29.00 0.91 0.43
N GLY A 41 -29.02 -0.32 -0.08
CA GLY A 41 -28.74 -0.66 -1.48
C GLY A 41 -29.56 0.12 -2.51
N GLY A 42 -28.91 1.09 -3.13
CA GLY A 42 -29.33 1.79 -4.35
C GLY A 42 -28.18 1.80 -5.37
N PRO A 43 -28.40 2.32 -6.59
CA PRO A 43 -27.35 2.43 -7.60
C PRO A 43 -26.17 3.26 -7.05
N LYS A 44 -24.94 2.82 -7.35
CA LYS A 44 -23.73 3.52 -6.94
C LYS A 44 -23.68 4.89 -7.61
N GLY A 45 -23.23 5.90 -6.87
CA GLY A 45 -22.96 7.21 -7.46
C GLY A 45 -21.66 7.17 -8.28
N PHE A 46 -21.55 8.01 -9.31
CA PHE A 46 -20.34 8.11 -10.14
C PHE A 46 -19.04 8.23 -9.32
N SER A 47 -19.03 9.02 -8.24
CA SER A 47 -17.85 9.17 -7.35
C SER A 47 -17.47 7.87 -6.63
N GLU A 48 -18.45 7.02 -6.30
CA GLU A 48 -18.22 5.72 -5.66
C GLU A 48 -17.57 4.74 -6.65
N GLU A 49 -18.04 4.71 -7.90
CA GLU A 49 -17.45 3.89 -8.97
C GLU A 49 -16.01 4.33 -9.27
N VAL A 50 -15.77 5.64 -9.42
CA VAL A 50 -14.41 6.17 -9.65
C VAL A 50 -13.48 5.84 -8.48
N PHE A 51 -13.96 5.96 -7.24
CA PHE A 51 -13.15 5.62 -6.07
C PHE A 51 -12.83 4.12 -6.01
N ASP A 52 -13.82 3.26 -6.26
CA ASP A 52 -13.65 1.81 -6.26
C ASP A 52 -12.65 1.37 -7.33
N ASP A 53 -12.75 1.92 -8.55
CA ASP A 53 -11.83 1.64 -9.64
C ASP A 53 -10.41 2.11 -9.30
N TYR A 54 -10.27 3.33 -8.75
CA TYR A 54 -8.98 3.86 -8.31
C TYR A 54 -8.33 2.99 -7.23
N VAL A 55 -9.12 2.55 -6.25
CA VAL A 55 -8.63 1.66 -5.18
C VAL A 55 -8.30 0.27 -5.72
N ALA A 56 -9.08 -0.26 -6.68
CA ALA A 56 -8.81 -1.55 -7.31
C ALA A 56 -7.47 -1.53 -8.08
N ASP A 57 -7.23 -0.48 -8.86
CA ASP A 57 -5.94 -0.29 -9.56
C ASP A 57 -4.78 -0.15 -8.58
N PHE A 58 -4.95 0.67 -7.53
CA PHE A 58 -3.94 0.81 -6.48
C PHE A 58 -3.60 -0.54 -5.82
N ARG A 59 -4.60 -1.37 -5.51
CA ARG A 59 -4.39 -2.67 -4.88
C ARG A 59 -3.52 -3.60 -5.71
N ARG A 60 -3.63 -3.56 -7.04
CA ARG A 60 -2.76 -4.34 -7.93
C ARG A 60 -1.30 -3.94 -7.76
N PHE A 61 -1.02 -2.64 -7.74
CA PHE A 61 0.33 -2.14 -7.49
C PHE A 61 0.83 -2.50 -6.07
N LEU A 62 -0.07 -2.51 -5.09
CA LEU A 62 0.27 -2.88 -3.71
C LEU A 62 0.60 -4.37 -3.58
N ASP A 63 -0.19 -5.24 -4.18
CA ASP A 63 0.05 -6.69 -4.16
C ASP A 63 1.41 -7.01 -4.81
N ASP A 64 1.70 -6.40 -5.96
CA ASP A 64 2.99 -6.53 -6.64
C ASP A 64 4.14 -6.02 -5.76
N ALA A 65 3.97 -4.87 -5.10
CA ALA A 65 4.98 -4.31 -4.21
C ALA A 65 5.21 -5.14 -2.95
N LEU A 66 4.14 -5.69 -2.34
CA LEU A 66 4.23 -6.56 -1.16
C LEU A 66 4.89 -7.90 -1.50
N ALA A 67 4.64 -8.44 -2.68
CA ALA A 67 5.28 -9.66 -3.16
C ALA A 67 6.80 -9.47 -3.36
N ALA A 68 7.21 -8.28 -3.80
CA ALA A 68 8.61 -7.95 -4.00
C ALA A 68 9.34 -7.46 -2.73
N GLU A 69 8.62 -6.95 -1.72
CA GLU A 69 9.24 -6.38 -0.52
C GLU A 69 9.69 -7.47 0.48
N PRO A 70 10.99 -7.47 0.87
CA PRO A 70 11.48 -8.35 1.92
C PRO A 70 10.73 -8.18 3.25
N CYS A 71 10.66 -9.26 4.02
CA CYS A 71 10.18 -9.19 5.40
C CYS A 71 11.06 -8.22 6.21
N GLY A 72 10.42 -7.30 6.93
CA GLY A 72 11.12 -6.29 7.71
C GLY A 72 10.16 -5.37 8.49
N PRO A 73 10.70 -4.52 9.36
CA PRO A 73 9.91 -3.67 10.27
C PRO A 73 9.04 -2.64 9.53
N ALA A 74 9.40 -2.28 8.30
CA ALA A 74 8.72 -1.27 7.49
C ALA A 74 8.09 -1.83 6.22
N ARG A 75 7.83 -3.15 6.16
CA ARG A 75 7.46 -3.84 4.91
C ARG A 75 6.23 -3.22 4.26
N HIS A 76 5.15 -2.99 5.02
CA HIS A 76 3.89 -2.52 4.45
C HIS A 76 3.97 -1.05 4.02
N LEU A 77 4.62 -0.20 4.82
CA LEU A 77 4.87 1.20 4.49
C LEU A 77 5.74 1.31 3.23
N ARG A 78 6.77 0.48 3.10
CA ARG A 78 7.65 0.47 1.91
C ARG A 78 6.93 -0.02 0.66
N ALA A 79 6.09 -1.05 0.79
CA ALA A 79 5.25 -1.52 -0.29
C ALA A 79 4.24 -0.45 -0.70
N TYR A 80 3.60 0.22 0.26
CA TYR A 80 2.68 1.34 0.05
C TYR A 80 3.34 2.49 -0.73
N LEU A 81 4.54 2.90 -0.34
CA LEU A 81 5.28 3.98 -1.03
C LEU A 81 5.57 3.62 -2.49
N ARG A 82 6.00 2.39 -2.76
CA ARG A 82 6.24 1.91 -4.14
C ARG A 82 4.95 1.81 -4.95
N ALA A 83 3.89 1.26 -4.35
CA ALA A 83 2.58 1.13 -4.97
C ALA A 83 1.98 2.50 -5.32
N MET A 84 2.10 3.46 -4.41
CA MET A 84 1.72 4.84 -4.65
C MET A 84 2.52 5.45 -5.78
N GLY A 85 3.85 5.30 -5.78
CA GLY A 85 4.70 5.77 -6.87
C GLY A 85 4.27 5.22 -8.23
N ALA A 86 4.07 3.91 -8.33
CA ALA A 86 3.63 3.25 -9.56
C ALA A 86 2.23 3.70 -9.99
N SER A 87 1.28 3.79 -9.06
CA SER A 87 -0.08 4.26 -9.31
C SER A 87 -0.10 5.70 -9.83
N LEU A 88 0.69 6.60 -9.22
CA LEU A 88 0.79 8.00 -9.66
C LEU A 88 1.45 8.12 -11.04
N ALA A 89 2.48 7.32 -11.32
CA ALA A 89 3.14 7.30 -12.63
C ALA A 89 2.23 6.76 -13.74
N ALA A 90 1.32 5.83 -13.41
CA ALA A 90 0.34 5.29 -14.35
C ALA A 90 -0.85 6.25 -14.60
N LEU A 91 -1.09 7.21 -13.71
CA LEU A 91 -2.30 8.03 -13.72
C LEU A 91 -2.38 8.99 -14.92
N ARG A 92 -3.35 8.73 -15.80
CA ARG A 92 -3.56 9.49 -17.03
C ARG A 92 -4.30 10.81 -16.79
N SER A 93 -4.11 11.78 -17.67
CA SER A 93 -4.68 13.13 -17.55
C SER A 93 -6.21 13.14 -17.39
N HIS A 94 -6.94 12.27 -18.09
CA HIS A 94 -8.39 12.16 -17.96
C HIS A 94 -8.82 11.55 -16.60
N GLN A 95 -8.07 10.58 -16.07
CA GLN A 95 -8.33 9.98 -14.76
C GLN A 95 -8.07 10.96 -13.61
N ARG A 96 -7.06 11.83 -13.74
CA ARG A 96 -6.73 12.83 -12.72
C ARG A 96 -7.90 13.71 -12.31
N ARG A 97 -8.70 14.17 -13.28
CA ARG A 97 -9.89 15.00 -12.99
C ARG A 97 -10.95 14.22 -12.21
N ALA A 98 -11.19 12.98 -12.58
CA ALA A 98 -12.15 12.12 -11.88
C ALA A 98 -11.69 11.83 -10.44
N VAL A 99 -10.41 11.49 -10.26
CA VAL A 99 -9.82 11.27 -8.93
C VAL A 99 -9.81 12.57 -8.11
N ALA A 100 -9.53 13.73 -8.71
CA ALA A 100 -9.60 15.02 -8.02
C ALA A 100 -11.02 15.32 -7.49
N ALA A 101 -12.06 15.00 -8.28
CA ALA A 101 -13.44 15.16 -7.84
C ALA A 101 -13.77 14.26 -6.64
N VAL A 102 -13.31 13.01 -6.67
CA VAL A 102 -13.48 12.07 -5.55
C VAL A 102 -12.74 12.56 -4.30
N LEU A 103 -11.50 13.03 -4.43
CA LEU A 103 -10.73 13.54 -3.30
C LEU A 103 -11.26 14.87 -2.73
N GLY A 104 -12.16 15.55 -3.45
CA GLY A 104 -12.87 16.74 -2.96
C GLY A 104 -13.97 16.44 -1.94
N ASP A 105 -14.47 15.20 -1.89
CA ASP A 105 -15.43 14.76 -0.88
C ASP A 105 -14.69 14.10 0.29
N PRO A 106 -14.78 14.64 1.52
CA PRO A 106 -13.99 14.20 2.67
C PRO A 106 -14.22 12.73 3.06
N GLN A 107 -15.32 12.10 2.62
CA GLN A 107 -15.55 10.68 2.90
C GLN A 107 -14.48 9.77 2.29
N TYR A 108 -13.99 10.07 1.09
CA TYR A 108 -13.06 9.18 0.39
C TYR A 108 -11.61 9.27 0.91
N PRO A 109 -11.06 10.46 1.22
CA PRO A 109 -9.80 10.56 1.97
C PRO A 109 -9.87 9.87 3.34
N ALA A 110 -11.01 9.91 4.04
CA ALA A 110 -11.18 9.20 5.31
C ALA A 110 -11.12 7.68 5.12
N ILE A 111 -11.85 7.14 4.15
CA ILE A 111 -11.82 5.71 3.80
C ILE A 111 -10.39 5.27 3.42
N TRP A 112 -9.70 6.08 2.62
CA TRP A 112 -8.32 5.83 2.25
C TRP A 112 -7.39 5.83 3.47
N SER A 113 -7.60 6.76 4.42
CA SER A 113 -6.82 6.85 5.65
C SER A 113 -6.92 5.60 6.50
N ASP A 114 -8.15 5.15 6.76
CA ASP A 114 -8.43 3.96 7.57
C ASP A 114 -7.77 2.72 6.93
N PHE A 115 -7.86 2.60 5.60
CA PHE A 115 -7.22 1.52 4.86
C PHE A 115 -5.69 1.50 5.03
N VAL A 116 -5.02 2.65 4.91
CA VAL A 116 -3.56 2.72 5.05
C VAL A 116 -3.13 2.45 6.49
N GLU A 117 -3.88 2.95 7.47
CA GLU A 117 -3.61 2.68 8.89
C GLU A 117 -3.75 1.19 9.23
N GLU A 118 -4.80 0.53 8.76
CA GLU A 118 -4.98 -0.91 8.95
C GLU A 118 -3.85 -1.72 8.28
N MET A 119 -3.52 -1.39 7.04
CA MET A 119 -2.46 -2.08 6.28
C MET A 119 -1.08 -1.95 6.95
N CYS A 120 -0.75 -0.77 7.48
CA CYS A 120 0.53 -0.51 8.14
C CYS A 120 0.55 -0.86 9.63
N ALA A 121 -0.55 -1.34 10.22
CA ALA A 121 -0.64 -1.62 11.66
C ALA A 121 0.36 -2.68 12.16
N THR A 122 0.90 -3.50 11.26
CA THR A 122 1.88 -4.56 11.58
C THR A 122 3.33 -4.10 11.45
N ASP A 123 3.57 -2.91 10.89
CA ASP A 123 4.90 -2.33 10.82
C ASP A 123 5.33 -1.83 12.21
N SER A 124 6.63 -1.93 12.52
CA SER A 124 7.23 -1.45 13.77
C SER A 124 8.01 -0.15 13.59
N VAL A 125 7.68 0.61 12.55
CA VAL A 125 8.26 1.94 12.25
C VAL A 125 7.71 2.98 13.23
N ASP A 126 8.54 3.96 13.60
CA ASP A 126 8.08 5.05 14.46
C ASP A 126 6.99 5.90 13.77
N LEU A 127 6.08 6.44 14.59
CA LEU A 127 4.91 7.17 14.12
C LEU A 127 5.27 8.43 13.32
N ALA A 128 6.40 9.08 13.62
CA ALA A 128 6.82 10.29 12.91
C ALA A 128 7.25 9.94 11.48
N THR A 129 8.05 8.89 11.31
CA THR A 129 8.43 8.37 9.98
C THR A 129 7.21 7.93 9.19
N HIS A 130 6.27 7.21 9.82
CA HIS A 130 5.03 6.82 9.16
C HIS A 130 4.23 8.02 8.63
N ARG A 131 4.05 9.05 9.46
CA ARG A 131 3.33 10.28 9.10
C ARG A 131 4.04 11.06 8.00
N VAL A 132 5.35 11.25 8.10
CA VAL A 132 6.14 11.97 7.09
C VAL A 132 6.02 11.29 5.73
N CYS A 133 6.23 9.97 5.69
CA CYS A 133 6.11 9.18 4.46
C CYS A 133 4.71 9.29 3.85
N ARG A 134 3.68 9.12 4.67
CA ARG A 134 2.29 9.15 4.21
C ARG A 134 1.87 10.53 3.70
N TYR A 135 2.10 11.59 4.47
CA TYR A 135 1.69 12.93 4.07
C TYR A 135 2.45 13.44 2.85
N ALA A 136 3.74 13.10 2.71
CA ALA A 136 4.52 13.51 1.55
C ALA A 136 3.99 12.89 0.25
N ILE A 137 3.75 11.57 0.23
CA ILE A 137 3.27 10.90 -0.99
C ILE A 137 1.80 11.22 -1.29
N GLU A 138 0.97 11.38 -0.27
CA GLU A 138 -0.43 11.79 -0.44
C GLU A 138 -0.55 13.27 -0.87
N GLY A 139 0.35 14.14 -0.39
CA GLY A 139 0.48 15.52 -0.84
C GLY A 139 0.84 15.59 -2.33
N LEU A 140 1.84 14.80 -2.76
CA LEU A 140 2.19 14.69 -4.18
C LEU A 140 1.01 14.19 -5.02
N ARG A 141 0.26 13.18 -4.53
CA ARG A 141 -0.98 12.74 -5.20
C ARG A 141 -1.94 13.90 -5.40
N LEU A 142 -2.20 14.68 -4.34
CA LEU A 142 -3.15 15.80 -4.40
C LEU A 142 -2.70 16.85 -5.42
N ASP A 143 -1.43 17.24 -5.39
CA ASP A 143 -0.87 18.21 -6.33
C ASP A 143 -0.92 17.71 -7.77
N LEU A 144 -0.66 16.41 -8.01
CA LEU A 144 -0.74 15.80 -9.33
C LEU A 144 -2.17 15.80 -9.88
N VAL A 145 -3.17 15.41 -9.08
CA VAL A 145 -4.56 15.34 -9.55
C VAL A 145 -5.18 16.73 -9.74
N GLN A 146 -4.70 17.73 -8.99
CA GLN A 146 -5.10 19.12 -9.15
C GLN A 146 -4.33 19.84 -10.27
N GLY A 147 -3.35 19.18 -10.89
CA GLY A 147 -2.55 19.75 -11.99
C GLY A 147 -1.57 20.84 -11.53
N ARG A 148 -1.20 20.87 -10.24
CA ARG A 148 -0.19 21.81 -9.71
C ARG A 148 1.24 21.39 -10.03
N VAL A 149 1.43 20.10 -10.33
CA VAL A 149 2.73 19.52 -10.72
C VAL A 149 2.56 18.80 -12.06
N SER A 150 3.60 18.90 -12.90
CA SER A 150 3.65 18.26 -14.20
C SER A 150 3.43 16.75 -14.10
N GLY A 151 2.67 16.23 -15.05
CA GLY A 151 2.32 14.81 -15.12
C GLY A 151 3.39 13.89 -15.68
N ASP A 152 4.57 14.41 -15.99
CA ASP A 152 5.68 13.66 -16.59
C ASP A 152 6.35 12.68 -15.60
N GLY A 153 5.93 12.68 -14.33
CA GLY A 153 6.43 11.77 -13.31
C GLY A 153 7.84 12.07 -12.82
N SER A 154 8.46 13.17 -13.27
CA SER A 154 9.83 13.56 -12.93
C SER A 154 10.05 13.76 -11.42
N SER A 155 9.01 14.15 -10.70
CA SER A 155 9.02 14.35 -9.23
C SER A 155 8.66 13.10 -8.42
N ILE A 156 8.06 12.08 -9.04
CA ILE A 156 7.53 10.91 -8.32
C ILE A 156 8.66 10.00 -7.86
N GLY A 157 9.52 9.59 -8.78
CA GLY A 157 10.64 8.67 -8.48
C GLY A 157 11.55 9.20 -7.37
N PRO A 158 12.11 10.42 -7.50
CA PRO A 158 12.98 11.00 -6.48
C PRO A 158 12.31 11.13 -5.09
N LEU A 159 11.01 11.46 -5.04
CA LEU A 159 10.29 11.51 -3.78
C LEU A 159 10.17 10.12 -3.16
N VAL A 160 9.74 9.13 -3.95
CA VAL A 160 9.60 7.75 -3.47
C VAL A 160 10.93 7.21 -2.94
N ASP A 161 12.03 7.40 -3.67
CA ASP A 161 13.38 7.01 -3.23
C ASP A 161 13.76 7.69 -1.92
N ARG A 162 13.47 8.98 -1.79
CA ARG A 162 13.72 9.73 -0.56
C ARG A 162 12.92 9.17 0.61
N LEU A 163 11.63 8.90 0.42
CA LEU A 163 10.77 8.35 1.48
C LEU A 163 11.21 6.94 1.88
N LEU A 164 11.58 6.09 0.92
CA LEU A 164 12.12 4.76 1.18
C LEU A 164 13.44 4.81 1.98
N SER A 165 14.27 5.84 1.78
CA SER A 165 15.49 6.01 2.57
C SER A 165 15.23 6.31 4.05
N LEU A 166 14.07 6.90 4.38
CA LEU A 166 13.69 7.18 5.76
C LEU A 166 13.28 5.91 6.52
N THR A 167 12.88 4.85 5.81
CA THR A 167 12.39 3.60 6.39
C THR A 167 13.48 2.51 6.50
N ALA A 168 14.74 2.84 6.21
CA ALA A 168 15.85 1.88 6.14
C ALA A 168 16.57 1.65 7.48
N ARG A 169 15.93 2.03 8.60
CA ARG A 169 16.50 1.99 9.95
C ARG A 169 16.16 0.71 10.70
#